data_AF-A0A3E2B3E8-F1
#
_entry.id   AF-A0A3E2B3E8-F1
#
_cell.length_a   1.000
_cell.length_b   1.000
_cell.length_c   1.000
_cell.angle_alpha   90.00
_cell.angle_beta   90.00
_cell.angle_gamma   90.00
#
_symmetry.space_group_name_H-M   'P 1'
#
loop_
_entity.id
_entity.type
_entity.pdbx_description
1 polymer ?
#
loop_
_entity_poly.entity_id
_entity_poly.type
_entity_poly.pdbx_seq_one_letter_code
_entity_poly.pdbx_strand_id
1 'polypeptide(L)'
;MRYLFYGMFLMMILGLAACTPQETASISAEPVQDTAAVEPIMPDKPVLTLGENGQGTLATPVSVGEDYGVLVTLSFQYSDKEGKKQITGIGEATVENAKGWFHVNRVAEIDREHIYLSDDGWQATVPFTYYVSLGSGYDAYDSAAVISLNADMPMSQP
;
A
#
# COMPACT_ATOMS: atom_id res chain seq x y z
N MET A 1 43.78 -37.68 -2.16
CA MET A 1 44.70 -38.13 -3.22
C MET A 1 44.30 -37.49 -4.53
N ARG A 2 45.30 -36.95 -5.23
CA ARG A 2 45.28 -36.21 -6.51
C ARG A 2 44.94 -37.14 -7.68
N TYR A 3 44.13 -36.65 -8.63
CA TYR A 3 44.27 -36.80 -10.10
C TYR A 3 43.46 -35.61 -10.70
N LEU A 4 43.98 -34.48 -11.18
CA LEU A 4 44.91 -34.17 -12.28
C LEU A 4 44.48 -34.67 -13.67
N PHE A 5 44.16 -33.68 -14.52
CA PHE A 5 44.68 -33.44 -15.89
C PHE A 5 43.87 -33.83 -17.15
N TYR A 6 43.81 -32.83 -18.07
CA TYR A 6 43.55 -32.85 -19.53
C TYR A 6 42.10 -33.10 -20.00
N GLY A 7 41.58 -32.43 -21.04
CA GLY A 7 42.28 -31.76 -22.12
C GLY A 7 41.50 -30.65 -22.84
N MET A 8 42.33 -29.77 -23.37
CA MET A 8 42.17 -28.81 -24.46
C MET A 8 41.51 -29.43 -25.70
N PHE A 9 40.45 -28.80 -26.22
CA PHE A 9 40.16 -28.86 -27.65
C PHE A 9 39.57 -27.53 -28.14
N LEU A 10 40.48 -26.71 -28.66
CA LEU A 10 40.22 -25.57 -29.53
C LEU A 10 39.73 -26.14 -30.88
N MET A 11 38.53 -25.76 -31.33
CA MET A 11 38.18 -25.92 -32.74
C MET A 11 37.74 -24.58 -33.33
N MET A 12 38.67 -24.04 -34.12
CA MET A 12 38.54 -22.89 -34.99
C MET A 12 37.83 -23.36 -36.27
N ILE A 13 36.67 -22.81 -36.61
CA ILE A 13 36.08 -22.96 -37.95
C ILE A 13 35.85 -21.56 -38.52
N LEU A 14 36.69 -21.24 -39.51
CA LEU A 14 36.62 -20.06 -40.37
C LEU A 14 36.13 -20.57 -41.74
N GLY A 15 35.10 -19.95 -42.34
CA GLY A 15 34.84 -20.22 -43.75
C GLY A 15 33.46 -19.85 -44.32
N LEU A 16 33.40 -18.64 -44.86
CA LEU A 16 32.75 -18.26 -46.14
C LEU A 16 31.23 -17.99 -46.18
N ALA A 17 30.97 -16.81 -46.75
CA ALA A 17 29.70 -16.15 -46.93
C ALA A 17 28.76 -16.84 -47.92
N ALA A 18 27.46 -16.78 -47.62
CA ALA A 18 26.42 -16.63 -48.61
C ALA A 18 25.38 -15.64 -48.05
N CYS A 19 25.20 -14.55 -48.79
CA CYS A 19 24.31 -13.44 -48.50
C CYS A 19 22.86 -13.86 -48.76
N THR A 20 21.99 -13.73 -47.77
CA THR A 20 20.53 -13.69 -47.97
C THR A 20 20.00 -12.51 -47.17
N PRO A 21 19.18 -11.62 -47.76
CA PRO A 21 18.65 -10.47 -47.05
C PRO A 21 17.69 -10.96 -45.96
N GLN A 22 18.08 -10.76 -44.71
CA GLN A 22 17.17 -10.93 -43.58
C GLN A 22 16.25 -9.71 -43.60
N GLU A 23 15.00 -9.97 -43.95
CA GLU A 23 13.88 -9.03 -43.86
C GLU A 23 13.84 -8.47 -42.43
N THR A 24 14.20 -7.20 -42.29
CA THR A 24 14.01 -6.43 -41.06
C THR A 24 12.51 -6.24 -40.86
N ALA A 25 11.86 -7.20 -40.21
CA ALA A 25 10.61 -6.94 -39.52
C ALA A 25 10.97 -6.17 -38.24
N SER A 26 10.93 -4.85 -38.33
CA SER A 26 10.90 -3.97 -37.17
C SER A 26 9.67 -4.31 -36.35
N ILE A 27 9.84 -5.15 -35.32
CA ILE A 27 8.89 -5.17 -34.20
C ILE A 27 9.17 -3.86 -33.45
N SER A 28 8.47 -2.82 -33.89
CA SER A 28 8.25 -1.62 -33.10
C SER A 28 7.55 -2.08 -31.82
N ALA A 29 8.32 -2.21 -30.74
CA ALA A 29 7.75 -2.34 -29.42
C ALA A 29 6.87 -1.09 -29.21
N GLU A 30 5.56 -1.28 -29.30
CA GLU A 30 4.61 -0.28 -28.84
C GLU A 30 4.97 0.03 -27.39
N PRO A 31 5.15 1.30 -27.01
CA PRO A 31 5.42 1.62 -25.62
C PRO A 31 4.21 1.11 -24.83
N VAL A 32 4.46 0.16 -23.93
CA VAL A 32 3.50 -0.21 -22.88
C VAL A 32 3.09 1.10 -22.25
N GLN A 33 1.83 1.49 -22.47
CA GLN A 33 1.27 2.69 -21.91
C GLN A 33 1.45 2.58 -20.40
N ASP A 34 2.35 3.41 -19.89
CA ASP A 34 2.49 3.75 -18.50
C ASP A 34 1.09 4.19 -18.06
N THR A 35 0.36 3.27 -17.43
CA THR A 35 -0.87 3.58 -16.76
C THR A 35 -0.40 4.40 -15.57
N ALA A 36 -0.31 5.71 -15.75
CA ALA A 36 0.05 6.65 -14.70
C ALA A 36 -0.76 6.23 -13.47
N ALA A 37 -0.06 5.69 -12.47
CA ALA A 37 -0.68 5.38 -11.20
C ALA A 37 -1.28 6.69 -10.74
N VAL A 38 -2.61 6.76 -10.68
CA VAL A 38 -3.30 7.91 -10.09
C VAL A 38 -2.79 7.95 -8.66
N GLU A 39 -1.91 8.90 -8.35
CA GLU A 39 -1.47 9.11 -6.97
C GLU A 39 -2.74 9.33 -6.13
N PRO A 40 -2.94 8.56 -5.06
CA PRO A 40 -4.15 8.69 -4.25
C PRO A 40 -4.21 10.12 -3.72
N ILE A 41 -5.36 10.77 -3.93
CA ILE A 41 -5.60 12.13 -3.44
C ILE A 41 -5.59 12.06 -1.91
N MET A 42 -4.53 12.57 -1.30
CA MET A 42 -4.43 12.68 0.15
C MET A 42 -5.44 13.72 0.63
N PRO A 43 -6.50 13.34 1.36
CA PRO A 43 -7.46 14.31 1.88
C PRO A 43 -6.80 15.17 2.96
N ASP A 44 -7.29 16.39 3.16
CA ASP A 44 -6.77 17.28 4.22
C ASP A 44 -7.10 16.80 5.64
N LYS A 45 -8.12 15.95 5.78
CA LYS A 45 -8.60 15.40 7.05
C LYS A 45 -9.06 13.95 6.90
N PRO A 46 -9.14 13.18 7.99
CA PRO A 46 -9.69 11.83 7.94
C PRO A 46 -11.11 11.81 7.37
N VAL A 47 -11.40 10.78 6.57
CA VAL A 47 -12.70 10.56 5.92
C VAL A 47 -13.31 9.28 6.45
N LEU A 48 -14.49 9.41 7.05
CA LEU A 48 -15.27 8.29 7.59
C LEU A 48 -16.32 7.88 6.56
N THR A 49 -16.37 6.59 6.25
CA THR A 49 -17.41 6.01 5.40
C THR A 49 -18.11 4.89 6.17
N LEU A 50 -19.44 4.96 6.21
CA LEU A 50 -20.30 3.96 6.85
C LEU A 50 -21.09 3.22 5.77
N GLY A 51 -20.94 1.90 5.71
CA GLY A 51 -21.65 1.03 4.79
C GLY A 51 -22.92 0.41 5.39
N GLU A 52 -23.80 -0.10 4.53
CA GLU A 52 -25.16 -0.55 4.90
C GLU A 52 -25.20 -1.78 5.83
N ASN A 53 -24.11 -2.54 5.96
CA ASN A 53 -24.05 -3.79 6.72
C ASN A 53 -23.29 -3.70 8.05
N GLY A 54 -23.19 -2.49 8.63
CA GLY A 54 -22.40 -2.29 9.84
C GLY A 54 -20.90 -2.43 9.60
N GLN A 55 -20.46 -2.23 8.36
CA GLN A 55 -19.04 -2.12 7.99
C GLN A 55 -18.71 -0.66 7.78
N GLY A 56 -17.53 -0.23 8.23
CA GLY A 56 -17.06 1.12 7.97
C GLY A 56 -15.58 1.14 7.61
N THR A 57 -15.17 2.24 7.00
CA THR A 57 -13.77 2.55 6.74
C THR A 57 -13.44 3.95 7.22
N LEU A 58 -12.20 4.13 7.66
CA LEU A 58 -11.63 5.43 8.01
C LEU A 58 -10.33 5.60 7.23
N ALA A 59 -10.33 6.52 6.26
CA ALA A 59 -9.15 6.89 5.51
C ALA A 59 -8.46 8.06 6.22
N THR A 60 -7.23 7.83 6.72
CA THR A 60 -6.45 8.77 7.54
C THR A 60 -5.20 9.20 6.78
N PRO A 61 -5.07 10.49 6.42
CA PRO A 61 -3.83 11.02 5.85
C PRO A 61 -2.75 11.10 6.94
N VAL A 62 -1.57 10.54 6.70
CA VAL A 62 -0.41 10.62 7.60
C VAL A 62 0.78 11.21 6.86
N SER A 63 1.30 12.33 7.33
CA SER A 63 2.45 13.03 6.74
C SER A 63 3.70 12.91 7.59
N VAL A 64 4.86 12.78 6.95
CA VAL A 64 6.18 12.83 7.58
C VAL A 64 6.93 14.02 6.99
N GLY A 65 6.99 15.11 7.75
CA GLY A 65 7.46 16.40 7.20
C GLY A 65 6.55 16.92 6.09
N GLU A 66 7.11 17.72 5.18
CA GLU A 66 6.36 18.33 4.08
C GLU A 66 6.32 17.46 2.82
N ASP A 67 7.31 16.57 2.64
CA ASP A 67 7.55 15.89 1.35
C ASP A 67 6.95 14.48 1.27
N TYR A 68 6.59 13.88 2.40
CA TYR A 68 6.21 12.47 2.46
C TYR A 68 4.85 12.25 3.09
N GLY A 69 4.07 11.34 2.50
CA GLY A 69 2.70 11.09 2.94
C GLY A 69 2.19 9.71 2.54
N VAL A 70 1.39 9.12 3.42
CA VAL A 70 0.64 7.90 3.15
C VAL A 70 -0.83 8.11 3.46
N LEU A 71 -1.70 7.36 2.77
CA LEU A 71 -3.10 7.25 3.12
C LEU A 71 -3.34 5.89 3.77
N VAL A 72 -3.76 5.89 5.03
CA VAL A 72 -4.06 4.66 5.77
C VAL A 72 -5.56 4.45 5.83
N THR A 73 -6.05 3.36 5.28
CA THR A 73 -7.47 3.00 5.35
C THR A 73 -7.70 1.89 6.36
N LEU A 74 -8.31 2.24 7.49
CA LEU A 74 -8.69 1.28 8.52
C LEU A 74 -10.12 0.80 8.29
N SER A 75 -10.31 -0.51 8.16
CA SER A 75 -11.63 -1.15 8.18
C SER A 75 -12.09 -1.41 9.61
N PHE A 76 -13.39 -1.29 9.86
CA PHE A 76 -13.99 -1.59 11.15
C PHE A 76 -15.44 -2.05 11.00
N GLN A 77 -15.98 -2.59 12.08
CA GLN A 77 -17.38 -2.98 12.20
C GLN A 77 -18.06 -2.10 13.24
N TYR A 78 -19.33 -1.79 13.01
CA TYR A 78 -20.18 -1.09 13.94
C TYR A 78 -21.59 -1.68 13.92
N SER A 79 -22.31 -1.48 15.02
CA SER A 79 -23.75 -1.72 15.09
C SER A 79 -24.48 -0.39 15.19
N ASP A 80 -25.72 -0.35 14.69
CA ASP A 80 -26.65 0.74 14.94
C ASP A 80 -27.90 0.15 15.58
N LYS A 81 -28.12 0.49 16.85
CA LYS A 81 -29.30 0.08 17.60
C LYS A 81 -30.01 1.33 18.11
N GLU A 82 -31.24 1.52 17.66
CA GLU A 82 -32.07 2.66 18.08
C GLU A 82 -31.40 4.03 17.83
N GLY A 83 -30.62 4.14 16.75
CA GLY A 83 -29.89 5.36 16.39
C GLY A 83 -28.60 5.58 17.17
N LYS A 84 -28.20 4.63 18.02
CA LYS A 84 -26.92 4.65 18.73
C LYS A 84 -25.94 3.74 18.02
N LYS A 85 -24.94 4.35 17.39
CA LYS A 85 -23.87 3.62 16.72
C LYS A 85 -22.77 3.25 17.70
N GLN A 86 -22.29 2.02 17.63
CA GLN A 86 -21.19 1.51 18.47
C GLN A 86 -20.24 0.69 17.63
N ILE A 87 -18.94 0.93 17.78
CA ILE A 87 -17.87 0.14 17.17
C ILE A 87 -17.87 -1.24 17.84
N THR A 88 -17.91 -2.28 17.03
CA THR A 88 -17.99 -3.68 17.49
C THR A 88 -16.77 -4.50 17.11
N GLY A 89 -15.93 -4.01 16.20
CA GLY A 89 -14.70 -4.69 15.81
C GLY A 89 -13.76 -3.80 15.00
N ILE A 90 -12.46 -4.04 15.14
CA ILE A 90 -11.42 -3.40 14.35
C ILE A 90 -10.90 -4.42 13.34
N GLY A 91 -10.86 -4.03 12.07
CA GLY A 91 -10.40 -4.85 10.97
C GLY A 91 -8.92 -4.65 10.65
N GLU A 92 -8.57 -4.73 9.37
CA GLU A 92 -7.22 -4.48 8.86
C GLU A 92 -7.03 -3.01 8.50
N ALA A 93 -5.78 -2.57 8.49
CA ALA A 93 -5.35 -1.26 8.02
C ALA A 93 -4.48 -1.42 6.77
N THR A 94 -4.92 -0.83 5.66
CA THR A 94 -4.15 -0.79 4.41
C THR A 94 -3.47 0.56 4.25
N VAL A 95 -2.37 0.58 3.51
CA VAL A 95 -1.53 1.77 3.31
C VAL A 95 -1.30 1.99 1.82
N GLU A 96 -1.53 3.21 1.37
CA GLU A 96 -1.24 3.65 0.02
C GLU A 96 -0.20 4.76 0.03
N ASN A 97 0.67 4.75 -0.99
CA ASN A 97 1.68 5.79 -1.16
C ASN A 97 1.00 7.03 -1.71
N ALA A 98 0.89 8.08 -0.91
CA ALA A 98 0.22 9.31 -1.31
C ALA A 98 1.20 10.41 -1.72
N LYS A 99 2.43 10.39 -1.21
CA LYS A 99 3.44 11.39 -1.53
C LYS A 99 4.86 10.93 -1.21
N GLY A 100 5.78 11.11 -2.16
CA GLY A 100 7.23 11.15 -1.95
C GLY A 100 7.92 9.81 -1.68
N TRP A 101 7.23 8.77 -1.22
CA TRP A 101 7.86 7.47 -0.96
C TRP A 101 8.21 6.75 -2.26
N PHE A 102 9.30 5.98 -2.26
CA PHE A 102 9.62 5.08 -3.36
C PHE A 102 8.76 3.82 -3.29
N HIS A 103 8.55 3.28 -2.08
CA HIS A 103 7.69 2.13 -1.86
C HIS A 103 7.03 2.18 -0.48
N VAL A 104 5.84 1.60 -0.35
CA VAL A 104 5.12 1.44 0.92
C VAL A 104 4.67 -0.01 1.07
N ASN A 105 4.78 -0.56 2.28
CA ASN A 105 4.13 -1.83 2.57
C ASN A 105 2.62 -1.59 2.66
N ARG A 106 1.83 -2.37 1.91
CA ARG A 106 0.39 -2.13 1.74
C ARG A 106 -0.45 -2.43 2.98
N VAL A 107 0.13 -3.08 3.98
CA VAL A 107 -0.56 -3.44 5.23
C VAL A 107 0.21 -2.84 6.39
N ALA A 108 -0.52 -2.12 7.25
CA ALA A 108 0.01 -1.65 8.52
C ALA A 108 -0.19 -2.70 9.61
N GLU A 109 0.71 -2.72 10.58
CA GLU A 109 0.62 -3.54 11.77
C GLU A 109 -0.20 -2.81 12.83
N ILE A 110 -1.37 -3.35 13.18
CA ILE A 110 -2.20 -2.78 14.25
C ILE A 110 -1.73 -3.31 15.60
N ASP A 111 -1.44 -2.41 16.53
CA ASP A 111 -1.19 -2.74 17.92
C ASP A 111 -2.52 -2.99 18.63
N ARG A 112 -2.96 -4.24 18.59
CA ARG A 112 -4.27 -4.64 19.12
C ARG A 112 -4.37 -4.57 20.64
N GLU A 113 -3.25 -4.62 21.36
CA GLU A 113 -3.24 -4.60 22.82
C GLU A 113 -3.49 -3.18 23.37
N HIS A 114 -3.19 -2.16 22.57
CA HIS A 114 -3.33 -0.75 22.93
C HIS A 114 -4.48 -0.03 22.21
N ILE A 115 -5.43 -0.78 21.65
CA ILE A 115 -6.68 -0.19 21.15
C ILE A 115 -7.48 0.33 22.34
N TYR A 116 -7.80 1.62 22.29
CA TYR A 116 -8.73 2.24 23.23
C TYR A 116 -10.12 2.31 22.60
N LEU A 117 -11.15 1.91 23.35
CA LEU A 117 -12.56 2.05 23.01
C LEU A 117 -13.24 2.87 24.11
N SER A 118 -14.03 3.88 23.75
CA SER A 118 -14.80 4.65 24.73
C SER A 118 -15.87 3.79 25.41
N ASP A 119 -16.27 4.15 26.64
CA ASP A 119 -17.24 3.38 27.44
C ASP A 119 -18.59 3.15 26.73
N ASP A 120 -18.99 4.12 25.91
CA ASP A 120 -20.21 4.10 25.10
C ASP A 120 -20.01 3.54 23.69
N GLY A 121 -18.77 3.24 23.31
CA GLY A 121 -18.38 2.54 22.09
C GLY A 121 -18.45 3.34 20.80
N TRP A 122 -18.75 4.65 20.82
CA TRP A 122 -18.79 5.43 19.56
C TRP A 122 -17.42 5.94 19.10
N GLN A 123 -16.39 5.88 19.95
CA GLN A 123 -15.03 6.29 19.63
C GLN A 123 -14.03 5.18 19.88
N ALA A 124 -13.09 4.99 18.95
CA ALA A 124 -11.92 4.13 19.13
C ALA A 124 -10.65 4.84 18.67
N THR A 125 -9.54 4.64 19.39
CA THR A 125 -8.19 5.00 18.95
C THR A 125 -7.44 3.71 18.66
N VAL A 126 -6.95 3.58 17.43
CA VAL A 126 -6.30 2.37 16.92
C VAL A 126 -4.86 2.70 16.55
N PRO A 127 -3.88 2.36 17.40
CA PRO A 127 -2.47 2.55 17.09
C PRO A 127 -2.01 1.55 16.01
N PHE A 128 -1.14 2.00 15.12
CA PHE A 128 -0.56 1.15 14.09
C PHE A 128 0.84 1.61 13.68
N THR A 129 1.62 0.67 13.17
CA THR A 129 2.94 0.89 12.57
C THR A 129 2.86 0.63 11.07
N TYR A 130 3.38 1.54 10.26
CA TYR A 130 3.46 1.39 8.81
C TYR A 130 4.92 1.48 8.33
N TYR A 131 5.19 0.85 7.19
CA TYR A 131 6.55 0.66 6.69
C TYR A 131 6.72 1.28 5.31
N VAL A 132 7.73 2.14 5.15
CA VAL A 132 7.96 2.93 3.92
C VAL A 132 9.42 2.92 3.54
N SER A 133 9.71 3.22 2.27
CA SER A 133 11.07 3.16 1.71
C SER A 133 11.36 4.33 0.79
N LEU A 134 12.60 4.81 0.84
CA LEU A 134 13.18 5.75 -0.12
C LEU A 134 14.04 5.06 -1.20
N GLY A 135 13.96 3.73 -1.30
CA GLY A 135 14.70 2.93 -2.29
C GLY A 135 15.75 1.99 -1.68
N SER A 136 15.95 1.99 -0.36
CA SER A 136 16.85 1.06 0.33
C SER A 136 16.26 0.62 1.67
N GLY A 137 15.75 -0.62 1.74
CA GLY A 137 15.13 -1.16 2.95
C GLY A 137 13.82 -0.47 3.31
N TYR A 138 13.25 -0.81 4.47
CA TYR A 138 12.05 -0.16 5.01
C TYR A 138 12.34 0.45 6.36
N ASP A 139 11.81 1.64 6.57
CA ASP A 139 11.73 2.31 7.86
C ASP A 139 10.30 2.18 8.41
N ALA A 140 10.20 2.06 9.73
CA ALA A 140 8.94 1.92 10.46
C ALA A 140 8.51 3.27 11.06
N TYR A 141 7.22 3.57 10.97
CA TYR A 141 6.62 4.78 11.52
C TYR A 141 5.34 4.43 12.29
N ASP A 142 5.19 5.02 13.46
CA ASP A 142 4.02 4.81 14.32
C ASP A 142 3.01 5.96 14.15
N SER A 143 1.73 5.62 14.16
CA SER A 143 0.63 6.58 14.13
C SER A 143 -0.62 5.96 14.78
N ALA A 144 -1.74 6.69 14.74
CA ALA A 144 -3.01 6.19 15.23
C ALA A 144 -4.17 6.71 14.38
N ALA A 145 -5.17 5.85 14.16
CA ALA A 145 -6.43 6.20 13.54
C ALA A 145 -7.48 6.42 14.64
N VAL A 146 -8.25 7.50 14.54
CA VAL A 146 -9.31 7.82 15.50
C VAL A 146 -10.66 7.71 14.81
N ILE A 147 -11.37 6.63 15.11
CA ILE A 147 -12.75 6.42 14.65
C ILE A 147 -13.67 7.14 15.62
N SER A 148 -14.61 7.93 15.09
CA SER A 148 -15.64 8.59 15.88
C SER A 148 -16.95 8.62 15.09
N LEU A 149 -17.92 7.82 15.53
CA LEU A 149 -19.20 7.64 14.83
C LEU A 149 -20.19 8.81 15.02
N ASN A 150 -19.89 9.75 15.93
CA ASN A 150 -20.73 10.90 16.27
C ASN A 150 -20.11 12.26 15.89
N ALA A 151 -18.93 12.28 15.25
CA ALA A 151 -18.28 13.54 14.88
C ALA A 151 -18.73 14.01 13.49
N ASP A 152 -18.70 15.34 13.29
CA ASP A 152 -18.80 16.01 11.99
C ASP A 152 -17.55 15.76 11.11
N MET A 153 -17.06 14.52 11.07
CA MET A 153 -16.13 14.10 10.03
C MET A 153 -16.83 14.17 8.68
N PRO A 154 -16.11 14.51 7.59
CA PRO A 154 -16.69 14.47 6.26
C PRO A 154 -17.17 13.04 6.02
N MET A 155 -18.48 12.86 5.98
CA MET A 155 -19.11 11.58 5.71
C MET A 155 -19.37 11.51 4.21
N SER A 156 -18.65 10.62 3.53
CA SER A 156 -18.97 10.27 2.16
C SER A 156 -20.07 9.21 2.20
N GLN A 157 -21.22 9.51 1.62
CA GLN A 157 -22.24 8.50 1.31
C GLN A 157 -21.80 7.74 0.05
N PRO A 158 -22.03 6.41 -0.02
CA PRO A 158 -21.71 5.61 -1.20
C PRO A 158 -22.49 6.06 -2.45
#